data_AF-A0A9Q1CKW7-F1
#
_entry.id   AF-A0A9Q1CKW7-F1
#
_cell.length_a   1.000
_cell.length_b   1.000
_cell.length_c   1.000
_cell.angle_alpha   90.00
_cell.angle_beta   90.00
_cell.angle_gamma   90.00
#
_symmetry.space_group_name_H-M   'P 1'
#
loop_
_entity.id
_entity.type
_entity.pdbx_description
1 polymer ?
#
loop_
_entity_poly.entity_id
_entity_poly.type
_entity_poly.pdbx_seq_one_letter_code
_entity_poly.pdbx_strand_id
1 'polypeptide(L)'
;MRPAEGFLERSPHLNIHYSGSDVFVAFWKCGCFCSLNLYVIFSIFLLKVKIQKLADLHGCTFTEKMQPSTTHVIMSTEDDLCPRTMKYMTGVAAQLWIVSYKWVESSLHAGMLLPETNFEVQGDESWGLHSGPFRARTWKTSKPLLSDYSVSLYGKSSILSEDEVIHLLKLCGANSPEAVTSVMLLMDDKCSLDKKEVSNGML
;
A
#
# COMPACT_ATOMS: atom_id res chain seq x y z
N MET A 1 15.10 6.71 -48.97
CA MET A 1 15.90 6.28 -47.79
C MET A 1 15.04 6.50 -46.56
N ARG A 2 14.88 5.45 -45.73
CA ARG A 2 13.88 5.37 -44.64
C ARG A 2 14.20 6.32 -43.49
N PRO A 3 13.20 6.91 -42.81
CA PRO A 3 13.42 7.55 -41.51
C PRO A 3 13.64 6.48 -40.43
N ALA A 4 14.45 6.83 -39.44
CA ALA A 4 14.83 5.99 -38.31
C ALA A 4 13.58 5.57 -37.50
N GLU A 5 13.41 4.25 -37.35
CA GLU A 5 12.45 3.66 -36.42
C GLU A 5 12.91 3.99 -35.00
N GLY A 6 12.13 4.83 -34.32
CA GLY A 6 12.24 5.00 -32.87
C GLY A 6 11.88 3.67 -32.22
N PHE A 7 12.85 3.09 -31.54
CA PHE A 7 12.70 1.89 -30.73
C PHE A 7 11.75 2.21 -29.57
N LEU A 8 10.44 1.96 -29.77
CA LEU A 8 9.49 1.79 -28.67
C LEU A 8 9.91 0.50 -27.97
N GLU A 9 10.84 0.64 -27.02
CA GLU A 9 11.21 -0.43 -26.11
C GLU A 9 9.95 -0.76 -25.31
N ARG A 10 9.25 -1.84 -25.74
CA ARG A 10 8.04 -2.33 -25.08
C ARG A 10 8.40 -2.62 -23.62
N SER A 11 7.94 -1.77 -22.71
CA SER A 11 8.06 -1.98 -21.28
C SER A 11 7.47 -3.35 -20.94
N PRO A 12 8.19 -4.20 -20.18
CA PRO A 12 7.69 -5.51 -19.81
C PRO A 12 6.37 -5.34 -19.05
N HIS A 13 5.39 -6.18 -19.39
CA HIS A 13 3.99 -6.17 -18.91
C HIS A 13 3.83 -5.56 -17.51
N LEU A 14 3.42 -4.29 -17.47
CA LEU A 14 3.20 -3.54 -16.23
C LEU A 14 1.97 -4.12 -15.52
N ASN A 15 2.11 -4.49 -14.25
CA ASN A 15 1.01 -5.02 -13.45
C ASN A 15 0.71 -4.05 -12.31
N ILE A 16 -0.49 -3.47 -12.37
CA ILE A 16 -0.98 -2.42 -11.48
C ILE A 16 -1.94 -3.05 -10.47
N HIS A 17 -1.69 -2.83 -9.19
CA HIS A 17 -2.58 -3.26 -8.10
C HIS A 17 -3.09 -2.03 -7.35
N TYR A 18 -4.35 -2.04 -6.90
CA TYR A 18 -4.92 -0.93 -6.13
C TYR A 18 -5.21 -1.33 -4.68
N SER A 19 -4.74 -0.50 -3.76
CA SER A 19 -5.08 -0.55 -2.35
C SER A 19 -6.06 0.55 -2.01
N GLY A 20 -7.33 0.30 -2.32
CA GLY A 20 -8.47 1.05 -1.75
C GLY A 20 -9.29 0.18 -0.81
N SER A 21 -8.63 -0.44 0.17
CA SER A 21 -9.33 -1.13 1.25
C SER A 21 -9.01 -0.39 2.55
N ASP A 22 -9.79 0.65 2.81
CA ASP A 22 -10.41 0.88 4.11
C ASP A 22 -11.74 1.58 3.86
N VAL A 23 -12.84 0.89 4.15
CA VAL A 23 -14.17 1.50 4.16
C VAL A 23 -14.17 2.46 5.35
N PHE A 24 -13.97 3.76 5.11
CA PHE A 24 -14.27 4.76 6.14
C PHE A 24 -15.79 4.88 6.26
N VAL A 25 -16.34 4.34 7.35
CA VAL A 25 -17.71 4.63 7.78
C VAL A 25 -17.69 5.95 8.53
N ALA A 26 -17.82 7.06 7.80
CA ALA A 26 -18.10 8.35 8.42
C ALA A 26 -19.61 8.50 8.65
N PHE A 27 -20.05 8.38 9.89
CA PHE A 27 -21.41 8.76 10.29
C PHE A 27 -21.47 10.28 10.43
N TRP A 28 -21.98 10.99 9.42
CA TRP A 28 -22.33 12.40 9.61
C TRP A 28 -23.79 12.51 10.04
N LYS A 29 -24.02 12.79 11.33
CA LYS A 29 -25.33 13.24 11.81
C LYS A 29 -25.51 14.71 11.39
N CYS A 30 -26.14 14.93 10.24
CA CYS A 30 -26.74 16.22 9.94
C CYS A 30 -28.17 16.26 10.54
N GLY A 31 -28.46 17.26 11.35
CA GLY A 31 -29.71 17.43 12.09
C GLY A 31 -30.91 17.91 11.25
N CYS A 32 -31.01 17.55 9.97
CA CYS A 32 -32.18 17.84 9.16
C CYS A 32 -32.71 16.57 8.46
N PHE A 33 -33.99 16.28 8.73
CA PHE A 33 -34.77 15.17 8.21
C PHE A 33 -34.75 15.07 6.68
N CYS A 34 -33.83 14.27 6.12
CA CYS A 34 -33.92 13.72 4.76
C CYS A 34 -33.24 12.34 4.75
N SER A 35 -34.01 11.25 4.76
CA SER A 35 -33.46 9.89 4.68
C SER A 35 -32.92 9.60 3.28
N LEU A 36 -31.68 10.01 2.99
CA LEU A 36 -30.89 9.50 1.88
C LEU A 36 -29.65 8.77 2.42
N ASN A 37 -29.67 7.44 2.38
CA ASN A 37 -28.48 6.61 2.58
C ASN A 37 -27.67 6.60 1.27
N LEU A 38 -26.84 7.61 1.05
CA LEU A 38 -25.86 7.60 -0.04
C LEU A 38 -24.60 6.89 0.42
N TYR A 39 -24.46 5.63 0.02
CA TYR A 39 -23.26 4.83 0.22
C TYR A 39 -22.12 5.39 -0.65
N VAL A 40 -20.96 5.69 -0.07
CA VAL A 40 -19.76 6.12 -0.82
C VAL A 40 -19.09 4.91 -1.49
N ILE A 41 -19.84 4.19 -2.33
CA ILE A 41 -19.30 3.17 -3.25
C ILE A 41 -18.75 3.87 -4.50
N PHE A 42 -19.33 5.01 -4.87
CA PHE A 42 -19.03 5.70 -6.13
C PHE A 42 -17.57 6.15 -6.23
N SER A 43 -16.96 6.67 -5.16
CA SER A 43 -15.56 7.10 -5.18
C SER A 43 -14.62 5.91 -5.45
N ILE A 44 -14.66 4.87 -4.61
CA ILE A 44 -13.83 3.66 -4.78
C ILE A 44 -14.07 2.99 -6.13
N PHE A 45 -15.33 2.93 -6.58
CA PHE A 45 -15.69 2.40 -7.89
C PHE A 45 -15.10 3.23 -9.04
N LEU A 46 -15.20 4.56 -8.99
CA LEU A 46 -14.60 5.45 -9.99
C LEU A 46 -13.08 5.36 -10.03
N LEU A 47 -12.44 5.21 -8.87
CA LEU A 47 -10.99 4.99 -8.77
C LEU A 47 -10.61 3.72 -9.54
N LYS A 48 -11.30 2.60 -9.29
CA LYS A 48 -11.09 1.32 -10.00
C LYS A 48 -11.31 1.45 -11.51
N VAL A 49 -12.37 2.13 -11.96
CA VAL A 49 -12.67 2.33 -13.39
C VAL A 49 -11.54 3.09 -14.10
N LYS A 50 -11.01 4.15 -13.47
CA LYS A 50 -9.89 4.91 -14.04
C LYS A 50 -8.60 4.08 -14.09
N ILE A 51 -8.33 3.25 -13.07
CA ILE A 51 -7.15 2.36 -13.06
C ILE A 51 -7.27 1.31 -14.16
N GLN A 52 -8.43 0.65 -14.28
CA GLN A 52 -8.67 -0.32 -15.35
C GLN A 52 -8.52 0.34 -16.73
N LYS A 53 -9.09 1.54 -16.92
CA LYS A 53 -8.94 2.29 -18.17
C LYS A 53 -7.49 2.60 -18.52
N LEU A 54 -6.67 3.02 -17.54
CA LEU A 54 -5.25 3.25 -17.75
C LEU A 54 -4.54 1.95 -18.14
N ALA A 55 -4.88 0.85 -17.45
CA ALA A 55 -4.30 -0.45 -17.71
C ALA A 55 -4.60 -0.93 -19.14
N ASP A 56 -5.86 -0.83 -19.57
CA ASP A 56 -6.29 -1.22 -20.92
C ASP A 56 -5.58 -0.39 -22.00
N LEU A 57 -5.46 0.93 -21.79
CA LEU A 57 -4.83 1.85 -22.74
C LEU A 57 -3.34 1.53 -22.99
N HIS A 58 -2.65 1.03 -21.97
CA HIS A 58 -1.21 0.77 -22.02
C HIS A 58 -0.85 -0.73 -21.98
N GLY A 59 -1.83 -1.62 -22.17
CA GLY A 59 -1.60 -3.08 -22.17
C GLY A 59 -1.08 -3.62 -20.84
N CYS A 60 -1.43 -2.97 -19.74
CA CYS A 60 -1.10 -3.38 -18.38
C CYS A 60 -2.19 -4.32 -17.83
N THR A 61 -1.90 -5.05 -16.75
CA THR A 61 -2.91 -5.83 -16.04
C THR A 61 -3.27 -5.16 -14.72
N PHE A 62 -4.58 -5.02 -14.45
CA PHE A 62 -5.09 -4.58 -13.16
C PHE A 62 -5.64 -5.77 -12.35
N THR A 63 -5.22 -5.91 -11.08
CA THR A 63 -5.76 -6.94 -10.18
C THR A 63 -6.15 -6.37 -8.81
N GLU A 64 -7.13 -7.01 -8.15
CA GLU A 64 -7.54 -6.62 -6.79
C GLU A 64 -6.71 -7.28 -5.69
N LYS A 65 -6.16 -8.46 -5.98
CA LYS A 65 -5.25 -9.23 -5.11
C LYS A 65 -3.84 -9.16 -5.67
N MET A 66 -2.87 -8.99 -4.77
CA MET A 66 -1.47 -8.95 -5.16
C MET A 66 -1.06 -10.31 -5.75
N GLN A 67 -0.32 -10.27 -6.85
CA GLN A 67 0.19 -11.44 -7.55
C GLN A 67 1.73 -11.39 -7.58
N PRO A 68 2.42 -12.52 -7.82
CA PRO A 68 3.87 -12.53 -7.97
C PRO A 68 4.38 -11.61 -9.09
N SER A 69 3.55 -11.35 -10.11
CA SER A 69 3.87 -10.44 -11.21
C SER A 69 3.56 -8.97 -10.90
N THR A 70 2.96 -8.65 -9.74
CA THR A 70 2.60 -7.26 -9.39
C THR A 70 3.86 -6.40 -9.29
N THR A 71 3.81 -5.23 -9.92
CA THR A 71 4.94 -4.28 -9.99
C THR A 71 4.65 -2.97 -9.27
N HIS A 72 3.36 -2.59 -9.20
CA HIS A 72 2.89 -1.32 -8.66
C HIS A 72 1.74 -1.54 -7.70
N VAL A 73 1.76 -0.82 -6.58
CA VAL A 73 0.64 -0.67 -5.66
C VAL A 73 0.21 0.80 -5.67
N ILE A 74 -1.02 1.04 -6.11
CA ILE A 74 -1.65 2.34 -6.18
C ILE A 74 -2.35 2.60 -4.84
N MET A 75 -1.98 3.70 -4.19
CA MET A 75 -2.54 4.14 -2.91
C MET A 75 -3.35 5.42 -3.09
N SER A 76 -4.47 5.54 -2.36
CA SER A 76 -5.05 6.87 -2.12
C SER A 76 -4.13 7.66 -1.19
N THR A 77 -3.94 8.94 -1.46
CA THR A 77 -3.01 9.79 -0.69
C THR A 77 -3.60 11.16 -0.41
N GLU A 78 -3.35 11.67 0.80
CA GLU A 78 -3.58 13.06 1.21
C GLU A 78 -2.25 13.63 1.70
N ASP A 79 -1.85 14.81 1.20
CA ASP A 79 -0.55 15.45 1.50
C ASP A 79 0.67 14.49 1.39
N ASP A 80 0.65 13.64 0.35
CA ASP A 80 1.67 12.63 0.01
C ASP A 80 1.86 11.50 1.05
N LEU A 81 0.95 11.42 2.01
CA LEU A 81 0.80 10.32 2.97
C LEU A 81 -0.34 9.41 2.54
N CYS A 82 -0.27 8.12 2.89
CA CYS A 82 -1.36 7.17 2.69
C CYS A 82 -1.81 6.48 3.99
N PRO A 83 -3.02 5.90 4.02
CA PRO A 83 -3.40 4.98 5.08
C PRO A 83 -2.48 3.76 5.12
N ARG A 84 -2.27 3.23 6.33
CA ARG A 84 -1.49 2.01 6.52
C ARG A 84 -2.37 0.77 6.37
N THR A 85 -2.36 0.19 5.18
CA THR A 85 -3.11 -1.04 4.87
C THR A 85 -2.17 -2.24 4.76
N MET A 86 -2.73 -3.46 4.80
CA MET A 86 -1.95 -4.68 4.52
C MET A 86 -1.30 -4.65 3.14
N LYS A 87 -1.99 -4.09 2.14
CA LYS A 87 -1.47 -3.95 0.77
C LYS A 87 -0.30 -2.97 0.68
N TYR A 88 -0.35 -1.86 1.41
CA TYR A 88 0.77 -0.93 1.54
C TYR A 88 1.99 -1.64 2.16
N MET A 89 1.81 -2.27 3.33
CA MET A 89 2.90 -2.96 4.03
C MET A 89 3.51 -4.07 3.18
N THR A 90 2.66 -4.88 2.53
CA THR A 90 3.08 -5.98 1.65
C THR A 90 3.80 -5.46 0.42
N GLY A 91 3.32 -4.37 -0.21
CA GLY A 91 3.99 -3.74 -1.34
C GLY A 91 5.37 -3.20 -0.98
N VAL A 92 5.50 -2.56 0.18
CA VAL A 92 6.80 -2.08 0.70
C VAL A 92 7.74 -3.26 0.95
N ALA A 93 7.27 -4.33 1.60
CA ALA A 93 8.06 -5.53 1.86
C ALA A 93 8.52 -6.23 0.56
N ALA A 94 7.67 -6.24 -0.47
CA ALA A 94 7.97 -6.75 -1.79
C ALA A 94 8.79 -5.77 -2.67
N GLN A 95 9.22 -4.63 -2.11
CA GLN A 95 10.05 -3.63 -2.79
C GLN A 95 9.43 -3.08 -4.09
N LEU A 96 8.09 -3.03 -4.14
CA LEU A 96 7.33 -2.57 -5.30
C LEU A 96 7.28 -1.05 -5.38
N TRP A 97 6.84 -0.53 -6.53
CA TRP A 97 6.46 0.87 -6.64
C TRP A 97 5.18 1.14 -5.85
N ILE A 98 5.27 1.97 -4.82
CA ILE A 98 4.10 2.46 -4.09
C ILE A 98 3.83 3.87 -4.56
N VAL A 99 2.80 4.05 -5.39
CA VAL A 99 2.52 5.32 -6.05
C VAL A 99 1.12 5.83 -5.69
N SER A 100 1.00 7.15 -5.63
CA SER A 100 -0.27 7.83 -5.42
C SER A 100 -1.22 7.59 -6.59
N TYR A 101 -2.51 7.54 -6.30
CA TYR A 101 -3.56 7.58 -7.30
C TYR A 101 -3.45 8.78 -8.26
N LYS A 102 -2.85 9.89 -7.82
CA LYS A 102 -2.54 11.04 -8.68
C LYS A 102 -1.74 10.63 -9.94
N TRP A 103 -0.88 9.61 -9.85
CA TRP A 103 -0.15 9.06 -11.00
C TRP A 103 -1.08 8.56 -12.10
N VAL A 104 -2.17 7.89 -11.70
CA VAL A 104 -3.17 7.34 -12.63
C VAL A 104 -3.91 8.48 -13.32
N GLU A 105 -4.35 9.47 -12.56
CA GLU A 105 -5.07 10.62 -13.12
C GLU A 105 -4.19 11.46 -14.05
N SER A 106 -2.97 11.77 -13.62
CA SER A 106 -2.02 12.53 -14.44
C SER A 106 -1.59 11.77 -15.69
N SER A 107 -1.39 10.46 -15.62
CA SER A 107 -1.06 9.64 -16.79
C SER A 107 -2.22 9.55 -17.78
N LEU A 108 -3.46 9.38 -17.28
CA LEU A 108 -4.66 9.43 -18.13
C LEU A 108 -4.83 10.79 -18.80
N HIS A 109 -4.54 11.89 -18.08
CA HIS A 109 -4.63 13.23 -18.63
C HIS A 109 -3.54 13.51 -19.69
N ALA A 110 -2.32 13.03 -19.46
CA ALA A 110 -1.21 13.15 -20.40
C ALA A 110 -1.32 12.23 -21.62
N GLY A 111 -2.15 11.18 -21.55
CA GLY A 111 -2.27 10.15 -22.58
C GLY A 111 -1.07 9.20 -22.65
N MET A 112 -0.20 9.21 -21.64
CA MET A 112 0.98 8.36 -21.52
C MET A 112 1.30 8.08 -20.05
N LEU A 113 1.98 6.97 -19.78
CA LEU A 113 2.49 6.68 -18.44
C LEU A 113 3.57 7.70 -18.06
N LEU A 114 3.30 8.48 -17.03
CA LEU A 114 4.28 9.41 -16.47
C LEU A 114 5.30 8.67 -15.59
N PRO A 115 6.51 9.21 -15.38
CA PRO A 115 7.47 8.63 -14.46
C PRO A 115 6.91 8.51 -13.04
N GLU A 116 7.04 7.34 -12.43
CA GLU A 116 6.50 6.99 -11.11
C GLU A 116 7.14 7.81 -9.98
N THR A 117 8.42 8.15 -10.14
CA THR A 117 9.23 8.89 -9.14
C THR A 117 8.56 10.13 -8.57
N ASN A 118 7.83 10.90 -9.38
CA ASN A 118 7.15 12.13 -8.94
C ASN A 118 5.85 11.86 -8.17
N PHE A 119 5.40 10.61 -8.13
CA PHE A 119 4.16 10.18 -7.51
C PHE A 119 4.38 9.09 -6.46
N GLU A 120 5.64 8.75 -6.14
CA GLU A 120 5.97 7.76 -5.13
C GLU A 120 5.52 8.27 -3.74
N VAL A 121 4.81 7.41 -3.01
CA VAL A 121 4.29 7.72 -1.67
C VAL A 121 5.46 7.97 -0.71
N GLN A 122 5.39 9.07 0.04
CA GLN A 122 6.49 9.50 0.90
C GLN A 122 6.37 9.06 2.36
N GLY A 123 5.20 8.56 2.77
CA GLY A 123 4.97 8.08 4.11
C GLY A 123 3.56 7.59 4.33
N ASP A 124 3.21 7.34 5.59
CA ASP A 124 1.86 6.97 5.98
C ASP A 124 1.33 7.82 7.12
N GLU A 125 0.01 7.87 7.26
CA GLU A 125 -0.69 8.69 8.25
C GLU A 125 -0.30 8.37 9.70
N SER A 126 0.22 7.16 9.97
CA SER A 126 0.60 6.75 11.32
C SER A 126 1.97 7.29 11.74
N TRP A 127 2.91 7.46 10.80
CA TRP A 127 4.29 7.86 11.11
C TRP A 127 4.78 9.09 10.35
N GLY A 128 3.94 9.70 9.51
CA GLY A 128 4.27 10.86 8.70
C GLY A 128 5.25 10.53 7.57
N LEU A 129 6.03 11.54 7.17
CA LEU A 129 7.00 11.43 6.08
C LEU A 129 8.25 10.67 6.54
N HIS A 130 8.49 9.49 5.97
CA HIS A 130 9.62 8.63 6.34
C HIS A 130 10.31 7.95 5.15
N SER A 131 9.85 8.21 3.92
CA SER A 131 10.38 7.67 2.65
C SER A 131 10.52 6.14 2.66
N GLY A 132 9.62 5.45 3.35
CA GLY A 132 9.64 4.00 3.53
C GLY A 132 9.59 3.24 2.20
N PRO A 133 8.63 3.54 1.31
CA PRO A 133 8.55 2.94 -0.02
C PRO A 133 9.85 3.10 -0.83
N PHE A 134 10.35 4.33 -0.94
CA PHE A 134 11.60 4.63 -1.66
C PHE A 134 12.78 3.84 -1.08
N ARG A 135 12.93 3.81 0.24
CA ARG A 135 14.01 3.07 0.93
C ARG A 135 13.93 1.58 0.66
N ALA A 136 12.73 0.99 0.69
CA ALA A 136 12.54 -0.43 0.45
C ALA A 136 12.86 -0.81 -1.00
N ARG A 137 12.35 -0.05 -1.97
CA ARG A 137 12.57 -0.27 -3.41
C ARG A 137 14.04 -0.10 -3.83
N THR A 138 14.74 0.85 -3.20
CA THR A 138 16.16 1.13 -3.51
C THR A 138 17.13 0.35 -2.62
N TRP A 139 16.64 -0.53 -1.75
CA TRP A 139 17.47 -1.35 -0.89
C TRP A 139 18.26 -2.37 -1.72
N LYS A 140 19.57 -2.11 -1.88
CA LYS A 140 20.47 -2.91 -2.72
C LYS A 140 21.05 -4.14 -2.03
N THR A 141 20.87 -4.29 -0.72
CA THR A 141 21.44 -5.40 0.02
C THR A 141 20.62 -6.66 -0.22
N SER A 142 21.27 -7.79 -0.52
CA SER A 142 20.62 -9.09 -0.72
C SER A 142 20.01 -9.70 0.55
N LYS A 143 20.07 -8.99 1.68
CA LYS A 143 19.60 -9.45 2.98
C LYS A 143 18.26 -8.78 3.31
N PRO A 144 17.15 -9.55 3.32
CA PRO A 144 15.85 -9.06 3.75
C PRO A 144 15.83 -8.61 5.22
N LEU A 145 14.89 -7.72 5.57
CA LEU A 145 14.80 -7.05 6.88
C LEU A 145 14.79 -8.01 8.08
N LEU A 146 14.06 -9.11 7.97
CA LEU A 146 13.81 -10.07 9.04
C LEU A 146 14.54 -11.41 8.84
N SER A 147 15.54 -11.44 7.95
CA SER A 147 16.27 -12.67 7.58
C SER A 147 16.94 -13.43 8.74
N ASP A 148 17.27 -12.75 9.84
CA ASP A 148 17.87 -13.38 11.03
C ASP A 148 16.83 -13.79 12.09
N TYR A 149 15.55 -13.56 11.83
CA TYR A 149 14.49 -13.74 12.82
C TYR A 149 13.56 -14.90 12.46
N SER A 150 13.17 -15.65 13.50
CA SER A 150 11.97 -16.46 13.47
C SER A 150 10.84 -15.67 14.11
N VAL A 151 9.68 -15.64 13.47
CA VAL A 151 8.53 -14.90 14.00
C VAL A 151 7.37 -15.87 14.18
N SER A 152 6.85 -15.93 15.41
CA SER A 152 5.64 -16.69 15.74
C SER A 152 4.51 -15.73 16.05
N LEU A 153 3.35 -15.99 15.46
CA LEU A 153 2.13 -15.23 15.74
C LEU A 153 1.47 -15.80 16.99
N TYR A 154 1.15 -14.94 17.95
CA TYR A 154 0.45 -15.33 19.16
C TYR A 154 -0.88 -14.58 19.25
N GLY A 155 -1.94 -15.35 19.51
CA GLY A 155 -3.32 -14.85 19.53
C GLY A 155 -4.02 -14.95 18.19
N LYS A 156 -5.21 -14.35 18.10
CA LYS A 156 -6.00 -14.24 16.88
C LYS A 156 -6.51 -12.81 16.77
N SER A 157 -6.37 -12.21 15.60
CA SER A 157 -7.00 -10.93 15.31
C SER A 157 -8.32 -11.16 14.58
N SER A 158 -9.34 -10.38 14.93
CA SER A 158 -10.58 -10.30 14.16
C SER A 158 -10.45 -9.44 12.89
N ILE A 159 -9.38 -8.66 12.79
CA ILE A 159 -9.16 -7.66 11.73
C ILE A 159 -8.13 -8.15 10.72
N LEU A 160 -7.05 -8.78 11.19
CA LEU A 160 -5.95 -9.22 10.34
C LEU A 160 -5.99 -10.73 10.08
N SER A 161 -5.91 -11.11 8.81
CA SER A 161 -5.76 -12.50 8.42
C SER A 161 -4.36 -13.02 8.78
N GLU A 162 -4.30 -14.16 9.46
CA GLU A 162 -3.03 -14.83 9.82
C GLU A 162 -2.19 -15.11 8.56
N ASP A 163 -2.82 -15.59 7.49
CA ASP A 163 -2.14 -15.89 6.22
C ASP A 163 -1.51 -14.65 5.59
N GLU A 164 -2.17 -13.49 5.67
CA GLU A 164 -1.64 -12.23 5.14
C GLU A 164 -0.42 -11.76 5.93
N VAL A 165 -0.46 -11.91 7.27
CA VAL A 165 0.67 -11.56 8.13
C VAL A 165 1.85 -12.51 7.91
N ILE A 166 1.59 -13.82 7.82
CA ILE A 166 2.63 -14.81 7.49
C ILE A 166 3.25 -14.49 6.12
N HIS A 167 2.43 -14.14 5.13
CA HIS A 167 2.94 -13.76 3.81
C HIS A 167 3.84 -12.51 3.88
N LEU A 168 3.41 -11.47 4.59
CA LEU A 168 4.21 -10.27 4.83
C LEU A 168 5.56 -10.58 5.51
N LEU A 169 5.53 -11.40 6.56
CA LEU A 169 6.74 -11.81 7.28
C LEU A 169 7.72 -12.57 6.38
N LYS A 170 7.21 -13.46 5.52
CA LYS A 170 8.01 -14.17 4.51
C LYS A 170 8.62 -13.22 3.48
N LEU A 171 7.89 -12.21 3.01
CA LEU A 171 8.45 -11.19 2.10
C LEU A 171 9.59 -10.40 2.76
N CYS A 172 9.48 -10.14 4.07
CA CYS A 172 10.54 -9.54 4.86
C CYS A 172 11.70 -10.52 5.17
N GLY A 173 11.60 -11.79 4.78
CA GLY A 173 12.62 -12.83 4.94
C GLY A 173 12.61 -13.55 6.30
N ALA A 174 11.56 -13.41 7.11
CA ALA A 174 11.46 -14.19 8.35
C ALA A 174 11.43 -15.69 8.06
N ASN A 175 12.17 -16.47 8.85
CA ASN A 175 12.23 -17.92 8.74
C ASN A 175 11.06 -18.59 9.47
N SER A 176 10.65 -19.78 9.02
CA SER A 176 9.81 -20.72 9.78
C SER A 176 10.45 -21.08 11.15
N PRO A 177 9.71 -21.60 12.15
CA PRO A 177 10.06 -21.67 13.59
C PRO A 177 11.36 -22.40 14.03
N GLU A 178 12.31 -22.66 13.14
CA GLU A 178 13.60 -23.31 13.43
C GLU A 178 14.77 -22.33 13.61
N ALA A 179 14.54 -21.01 13.50
CA ALA A 179 15.59 -20.00 13.65
C ALA A 179 15.81 -19.54 15.11
N VAL A 180 17.05 -19.16 15.41
CA VAL A 180 17.64 -19.02 16.77
C VAL A 180 17.06 -17.86 17.60
N THR A 181 16.39 -16.90 16.96
CA THR A 181 15.80 -15.72 17.65
C THR A 181 14.31 -15.63 17.35
N SER A 182 13.47 -15.91 18.36
CA SER A 182 12.01 -15.87 18.24
C SER A 182 11.46 -14.52 18.70
N VAL A 183 10.70 -13.83 17.83
CA VAL A 183 9.90 -12.66 18.18
C VAL A 183 8.43 -13.06 18.18
N MET A 184 7.73 -12.79 19.29
CA MET A 184 6.29 -12.99 19.42
C MET A 184 5.57 -11.71 19.00
N LEU A 185 4.73 -11.80 17.95
CA LEU A 185 3.82 -10.72 17.60
C LEU A 185 2.47 -10.98 18.27
N LEU A 186 2.08 -10.09 19.18
CA LEU A 186 0.75 -10.10 19.78
C LEU A 186 -0.25 -9.50 18.78
N MET A 187 -1.18 -10.34 18.33
CA MET A 187 -2.30 -9.93 17.51
C MET A 187 -3.47 -9.57 18.44
N ASP A 188 -3.44 -8.40 19.07
CA ASP A 188 -4.53 -7.90 19.92
C ASP A 188 -5.54 -7.06 19.13
N ASP A 189 -6.84 -7.21 19.43
CA ASP A 189 -7.92 -6.41 18.85
C ASP A 189 -7.98 -4.96 19.38
N LYS A 190 -7.03 -4.53 20.22
CA LYS A 190 -7.04 -3.21 20.88
C LYS A 190 -5.85 -2.34 20.47
N CYS A 191 -6.07 -1.47 19.49
CA CYS A 191 -5.32 -0.22 19.40
C CYS A 191 -5.87 0.74 20.47
N SER A 192 -5.24 0.74 21.64
CA SER A 192 -5.42 1.78 22.66
C SER A 192 -4.04 2.20 23.13
N LEU A 193 -3.35 3.01 22.32
CA LEU A 193 -2.26 3.81 22.84
C LEU A 193 -2.87 4.89 23.73
N ASP A 194 -3.11 4.55 25.00
CA ASP A 194 -3.28 5.55 26.05
C ASP A 194 -1.94 6.29 26.15
N LYS A 195 -1.85 7.46 25.49
CA LYS A 195 -0.86 8.47 25.82
C LYS A 195 -1.17 8.97 27.22
N LYS A 196 -0.65 8.31 28.25
CA LYS A 196 -0.51 8.97 29.56
C LYS A 196 0.65 9.95 29.46
N GLU A 197 0.29 11.22 29.29
CA GLU A 197 1.19 12.33 29.58
C GLU A 197 1.78 12.14 30.98
N VAL A 198 3.12 12.10 31.05
CA VAL A 198 3.83 12.39 32.28
C VAL A 198 3.77 13.89 32.45
N SER A 199 2.77 14.38 33.20
CA SER A 199 2.80 15.74 33.69
C SER A 199 3.89 15.85 34.76
N ASN A 200 4.97 16.51 34.40
CA ASN A 200 5.88 17.13 35.37
C ASN A 200 5.08 18.17 36.16
N GLY A 201 4.71 17.84 37.39
CA GLY A 201 4.18 18.76 38.38
C GLY A 201 5.13 18.83 39.57
N MET A 202 6.12 19.71 39.45
CA MET A 202 6.99 20.15 40.53
C MET A 202 6.22 21.17 41.37
N LEU A 203 5.88 20.80 42.62
CA LEU A 203 5.87 21.58 43.87
C LEU A 203 5.11 20.82 44.97
#